data_AF-X1MW07-F1
#
_entry.id   AF-X1MW07-F1
#
_cell.length_a   1.000
_cell.length_b   1.000
_cell.length_c   1.000
_cell.angle_alpha   90.00
_cell.angle_beta   90.00
_cell.angle_gamma   90.00
#
_symmetry.space_group_name_H-M   'P 1'
#
loop_
_entity.id
_entity.type
_entity.pdbx_description
1 polymer ?
#
loop_
_entity_poly.entity_id
_entity_poly.type
_entity_poly.pdbx_seq_one_letter_code
_entity_poly.pdbx_strand_id
1 'polypeptide(L)'
;DDVAGAAINWDDGAGAGAATSESWTPPEAVALVDMAITTGGAQTRLQFIQDSRPTGDMTTHVVQVDTSPGRPALGIPFRAGGPIKILQLA
;
A
#
# COMPACT_ATOMS: atom_id res chain seq x y z
N ASP A 1 12.54 4.72 11.96
CA ASP A 1 13.38 3.62 11.46
C ASP A 1 12.69 2.96 10.29
N ASP A 2 13.14 3.29 9.06
CA ASP A 2 12.69 2.62 7.84
C ASP A 2 13.26 1.21 7.82
N VAL A 3 12.43 0.22 8.12
CA VAL A 3 12.81 -1.19 8.06
C VAL A 3 12.47 -1.72 6.68
N ALA A 4 13.49 -2.12 5.92
CA ALA A 4 13.32 -2.81 4.65
C ALA A 4 12.53 -4.12 4.86
N GLY A 5 11.49 -4.33 4.06
CA GLY A 5 10.62 -5.51 4.12
C GLY A 5 9.51 -5.45 5.17
N ALA A 6 9.30 -4.30 5.83
CA ALA A 6 8.17 -4.13 6.74
C ALA A 6 6.84 -4.04 5.98
N ALA A 7 5.81 -4.69 6.51
CA ALA A 7 4.44 -4.56 6.00
C ALA A 7 3.84 -3.23 6.44
N ILE A 8 3.07 -2.61 5.54
CA ILE A 8 2.33 -1.38 5.83
C ILE A 8 0.99 -1.74 6.45
N ASN A 9 0.66 -0.99 7.51
CA ASN A 9 -0.62 -1.07 8.18
C ASN A 9 -1.70 -0.37 7.36
N TRP A 10 -2.85 -1.03 7.22
CA TRP A 10 -4.02 -0.48 6.56
C TRP A 10 -4.81 0.41 7.51
N ASP A 11 -5.46 1.43 6.97
CA ASP A 11 -6.44 2.22 7.70
C ASP A 11 -7.80 1.50 7.65
N ASP A 12 -8.36 1.18 8.82
CA ASP A 12 -9.65 0.52 8.99
C ASP A 12 -10.76 1.51 9.42
N GLY A 13 -10.50 2.82 9.36
CA GLY A 13 -11.46 3.90 9.60
C GLY A 13 -11.09 4.83 10.76
N ALA A 14 -10.02 4.53 11.50
CA ALA A 14 -9.52 5.34 12.62
C ALA A 14 -8.08 5.83 12.44
N GLY A 15 -7.50 5.65 11.24
CA GLY A 15 -6.09 5.88 10.95
C GLY A 15 -5.28 4.60 11.05
N ALA A 16 -4.34 4.41 10.13
CA ALA A 16 -3.40 3.29 10.17
C ALA A 16 -2.46 3.41 11.37
N GLY A 17 -2.23 2.30 12.09
CA GLY A 17 -1.39 2.26 13.28
C GLY A 17 -0.87 0.85 13.59
N ALA A 18 -0.03 0.72 14.62
CA ALA A 18 0.62 -0.56 14.95
C ALA A 18 -0.35 -1.71 15.33
N ALA A 19 -1.61 -1.40 15.59
CA ALA A 19 -2.66 -2.38 15.90
C ALA A 19 -3.60 -2.65 14.72
N THR A 20 -3.49 -1.92 13.61
CA THR A 20 -4.35 -2.13 12.44
C THR A 20 -3.77 -3.24 11.56
N SER A 21 -4.62 -3.78 10.68
CA SER A 21 -4.26 -4.96 9.88
C SER A 21 -3.15 -4.65 8.88
N GLU A 22 -2.16 -5.53 8.75
CA GLU A 22 -1.10 -5.44 7.70
C GLU A 22 -1.56 -5.98 6.33
N SER A 23 -2.79 -6.48 6.26
CA SER A 23 -3.36 -7.04 5.04
C SER A 23 -4.84 -6.75 4.90
N TRP A 24 -5.28 -6.62 3.66
CA TRP A 24 -6.68 -6.54 3.31
C TRP A 24 -7.05 -7.64 2.33
N THR A 25 -8.18 -8.31 2.56
CA THR A 25 -8.70 -9.35 1.66
C THR A 25 -9.93 -8.80 0.93
N PRO A 26 -9.85 -8.57 -0.38
CA PRO A 26 -10.99 -8.04 -1.13
C PRO A 26 -12.08 -9.12 -1.25
N PRO A 27 -13.35 -8.80 -1.00
CA PRO A 27 -14.46 -9.76 -1.13
C PRO A 27 -14.76 -10.09 -2.60
N GLU A 28 -14.33 -9.25 -3.53
CA GLU A 28 -14.53 -9.39 -4.97
C GLU A 28 -13.27 -8.98 -5.75
N ALA A 29 -13.29 -9.10 -7.08
CA ALA A 29 -12.19 -8.60 -7.91
C ALA A 29 -12.22 -7.07 -7.90
N VAL A 30 -11.11 -6.46 -7.51
CA VAL A 30 -10.99 -5.01 -7.33
C VAL A 30 -9.75 -4.47 -8.03
N ALA A 31 -9.71 -3.16 -8.26
CA ALA A 31 -8.52 -2.48 -8.70
C ALA A 31 -8.15 -1.41 -7.68
N LEU A 32 -6.87 -1.31 -7.36
CA LEU A 32 -6.36 -0.18 -6.60
C LEU A 32 -6.22 1.01 -7.54
N VAL A 33 -6.99 2.06 -7.25
CA VAL A 33 -7.10 3.28 -8.08
C VAL A 33 -6.29 4.46 -7.55
N ASP A 34 -6.16 4.54 -6.22
CA ASP A 34 -5.41 5.59 -5.53
C ASP A 34 -4.88 5.05 -4.20
N MET A 35 -3.83 5.67 -3.68
CA MET A 35 -3.23 5.35 -2.39
C MET A 35 -2.73 6.63 -1.72
N ALA A 36 -3.08 6.79 -0.45
CA ALA A 36 -2.50 7.78 0.46
C ALA A 36 -1.66 7.05 1.49
N ILE A 37 -0.50 7.62 1.85
CA ILE A 37 0.34 7.07 2.91
C ILE A 37 0.73 8.22 3.82
N THR A 38 0.47 8.07 5.10
CA THR A 38 0.91 9.01 6.12
C THR A 38 2.26 8.53 6.66
N THR A 39 3.35 8.89 5.99
CA THR A 39 4.71 8.59 6.47
C THR A 39 5.50 9.85 6.77
N GLY A 40 6.42 9.75 7.73
CA GLY A 40 7.35 10.83 8.06
C GLY A 40 8.46 10.95 7.02
N GLY A 41 8.40 11.96 6.15
CA GLY A 41 9.54 12.61 5.49
C GLY A 41 10.35 11.87 4.42
N ALA A 42 10.37 10.54 4.38
CA ALA A 42 11.20 9.77 3.44
C ALA A 42 10.44 9.34 2.17
N GLN A 43 11.13 9.31 1.03
CA GLN A 43 10.61 8.65 -0.18
C GLN A 43 10.58 7.15 0.08
N THR A 44 9.44 6.50 -0.18
CA THR A 44 9.24 5.09 0.15
C THR A 44 8.91 4.30 -1.10
N ARG A 45 9.72 3.30 -1.43
CA ARG A 45 9.39 2.35 -2.50
C ARG A 45 8.52 1.22 -1.95
N LEU A 46 7.45 0.92 -2.68
CA LEU A 46 6.43 -0.04 -2.27
C LEU A 46 6.33 -1.18 -3.26
N GLN A 47 6.09 -2.37 -2.74
CA GLN A 47 5.78 -3.56 -3.51
C GLN A 47 4.47 -4.16 -3.03
N PHE A 48 3.59 -4.46 -3.99
CA PHE A 48 2.33 -5.14 -3.72
C PHE A 48 2.55 -6.65 -3.73
N ILE A 49 1.93 -7.32 -2.75
CA ILE A 49 1.96 -8.77 -2.60
C ILE A 49 0.52 -9.26 -2.55
N GLN A 50 0.19 -10.23 -3.38
CA GLN A 50 -1.06 -10.99 -3.32
C GLN A 50 -0.73 -12.47 -3.10
N ASP A 51 -1.41 -13.14 -2.18
CA ASP A 51 -1.21 -14.58 -1.88
C ASP A 51 0.25 -14.95 -1.55
N SER A 52 0.96 -14.07 -0.83
CA SER A 52 2.39 -14.20 -0.51
C SER A 52 3.33 -14.16 -1.73
N ARG A 53 2.86 -13.69 -2.89
CA ARG A 53 3.67 -13.49 -4.09
C ARG A 53 3.68 -12.01 -4.49
N PRO A 54 4.83 -11.44 -4.86
CA PRO A 54 4.87 -10.12 -5.48
C PRO A 54 3.99 -10.08 -6.74
N THR A 55 3.16 -9.06 -6.89
CA THR A 55 2.36 -8.89 -8.11
C THR A 55 3.21 -8.39 -9.29
N GLY A 56 4.41 -7.88 -9.00
CA GLY A 56 5.27 -7.20 -9.96
C GLY A 56 5.01 -5.70 -10.03
N ASP A 57 3.89 -5.25 -9.48
CA ASP A 57 3.56 -3.83 -9.37
C ASP A 57 4.37 -3.19 -8.25
N MET A 58 4.99 -2.06 -8.57
CA MET A 58 5.74 -1.25 -7.63
C MET A 58 5.32 0.19 -7.80
N THR A 59 5.21 0.90 -6.68
CA THR A 59 4.99 2.35 -6.70
C THR A 59 6.00 3.03 -5.79
N THR A 60 6.41 4.24 -6.16
CA THR A 60 7.26 5.07 -5.32
C THR A 60 6.39 6.16 -4.71
N HIS A 61 6.24 6.13 -3.40
CA HIS A 61 5.58 7.18 -2.67
C HIS A 61 6.59 8.29 -2.36
N VAL A 62 6.25 9.52 -2.74
CA VAL A 62 7.03 10.73 -2.44
C VAL A 62 6.16 11.63 -1.58
N VAL A 63 6.64 12.02 -0.40
CA VAL A 63 5.88 12.72 0.67
C VAL A 63 5.26 14.06 0.26
N GLN A 64 5.60 14.65 -0.90
CA GLN A 64 4.96 15.89 -1.38
C GLN A 64 3.48 15.74 -1.79
N VAL A 65 2.82 14.62 -1.51
CA VAL A 65 1.53 14.22 -2.10
C VAL A 65 0.35 14.29 -1.13
N ASP A 66 0.55 14.70 0.13
CA ASP A 66 -0.57 15.06 1.02
C ASP A 66 -1.44 16.19 0.42
N THR A 67 -0.85 17.03 -0.44
CA THR A 67 -1.54 18.13 -1.14
C THR A 67 -1.37 18.12 -2.66
N SER A 68 -0.82 17.05 -3.27
CA SER A 68 -0.63 17.04 -4.73
C SER A 68 -1.95 16.71 -5.44
N PRO A 69 -2.48 17.60 -6.31
CA PRO A 69 -3.68 17.34 -7.10
C PRO A 69 -3.47 16.32 -8.23
N GLY A 70 -2.23 15.86 -8.44
CA GLY A 70 -1.87 14.87 -9.45
C GLY A 70 -1.35 13.58 -8.81
N ARG A 71 -2.25 12.79 -8.21
CA ARG A 71 -1.94 11.41 -7.85
C ARG A 71 -2.01 10.54 -9.10
N PRO A 72 -0.95 9.80 -9.46
CA PRO A 72 -1.02 8.89 -10.59
C PRO A 72 -2.08 7.83 -10.30
N ALA A 73 -3.03 7.64 -11.21
CA ALA A 73 -4.02 6.59 -11.10
C ALA A 73 -3.30 5.24 -11.05
N LEU A 74 -3.51 4.51 -9.96
CA LEU A 74 -3.08 3.14 -9.85
C LEU A 74 -4.07 2.29 -10.65
N GLY A 75 -3.59 1.29 -11.38
CA GLY A 75 -4.40 0.41 -12.23
C GLY A 75 -4.21 -1.05 -11.86
N ILE A 76 -3.86 -1.32 -10.60
CA ILE A 76 -3.34 -2.61 -10.17
C ILE A 76 -4.53 -3.53 -9.86
N PRO A 77 -4.74 -4.61 -10.63
CA PRO A 77 -5.85 -5.51 -10.43
C PRO A 77 -5.53 -6.53 -9.33
N PHE A 78 -6.49 -6.75 -8.43
CA PHE A 78 -6.42 -7.78 -7.40
C PHE A 78 -7.58 -8.76 -7.52
N ARG A 79 -7.27 -10.04 -7.32
CA ARG A 79 -8.26 -11.13 -7.30
C ARG A 79 -9.04 -11.14 -5.99
N ALA A 80 -10.30 -11.59 -6.06
CA ALA A 80 -11.12 -11.84 -4.88
C ALA A 80 -10.48 -12.89 -3.95
N GLY A 81 -10.60 -12.70 -2.63
CA GLY A 81 -10.25 -13.69 -1.61
C GLY A 81 -8.76 -13.86 -1.32
N GLY A 82 -7.86 -13.29 -2.13
CA GLY A 82 -6.42 -13.33 -1.89
C GLY A 82 -5.95 -12.14 -1.06
N PRO A 83 -5.29 -12.33 0.11
CA PRO A 83 -4.85 -11.22 0.95
C PRO A 83 -3.82 -10.37 0.22
N ILE A 84 -4.03 -9.06 0.28
CA ILE A 84 -3.16 -8.03 -0.27
C ILE A 84 -2.32 -7.46 0.85
N LYS A 85 -1.01 -7.43 0.67
CA LYS A 85 -0.04 -6.76 1.53
C LYS A 85 0.77 -5.77 0.73
N ILE A 86 1.26 -4.74 1.40
CA ILE A 86 2.18 -3.77 0.82
C ILE A 86 3.45 -3.81 1.65
N LEU A 87 4.58 -4.05 1.00
CA LEU A 87 5.89 -4.02 1.65
C LEU A 87 6.63 -2.74 1.28
N GLN A 88 7.26 -2.14 2.27
CA GLN A 88 8.23 -1.07 2.09
C GLN A 88 9.60 -1.69 1.77
N LEU A 89 10.24 -1.25 0.69
CA LEU A 89 11.51 -1.82 0.20
C LEU A 89 12.78 -1.03 0.58
N ALA A 90 12.64 -0.05 1.48
CA ALA A 90 13.64 0.97 1.84
C ALA A 90 14.00 1.94 0.70
#